data_AF-A0AAD7G2B5-F1
#
_entry.id   AF-A0AAD7G2B5-F1
#
_cell.length_a   1.000
_cell.length_b   1.000
_cell.length_c   1.000
_cell.angle_alpha   90.00
_cell.angle_beta   90.00
_cell.angle_gamma   90.00
#
_symmetry.space_group_name_H-M   'P 1'
#
loop_
_entity.id
_entity.type
_entity.pdbx_description
1 polymer ?
#
loop_
_entity_poly.entity_id
_entity_poly.type
_entity_poly.pdbx_seq_one_letter_code
_entity_poly.pdbx_strand_id
1 'polypeptide(L)'
;MSPIILPHGVVKNSEHPVSADPWCYESIDLSGESDSTSENHSISGGGDLPFVPFEVLAKIFIAFRDIVLEKSFPSIGAFLALSQVCGRWRAISHYTRALWTHLFFNFHSKRRYARLRKLVEQWVARSGTLGLSVHIRSCYPRPHNPVIDFVLAHAFRIRELSLRLPGAQLRPFLQSPPRTFPLLEKINLDIIPKSEAEYDPSWGESRDEYFHGLFEYGPGYSGSDFDDGILSDDKVTVLENAPRLRSLTIEASCTNLDSLALHLT
;
A
#
# COMPACT_ATOMS: atom_id res chain seq x y z
N MET A 1 -22.81 48.26 -18.72
CA MET A 1 -22.10 47.92 -17.46
C MET A 1 -23.11 48.06 -16.34
N SER A 2 -23.60 46.93 -15.84
CA SER A 2 -24.63 46.87 -14.78
C SER A 2 -23.98 46.33 -13.49
N PRO A 3 -24.31 46.85 -12.30
CA PRO A 3 -23.66 46.43 -11.07
C PRO A 3 -24.25 45.12 -10.55
N ILE A 4 -23.36 44.22 -10.13
CA ILE A 4 -23.70 42.95 -9.48
C ILE A 4 -23.85 43.22 -7.98
N ILE A 5 -25.04 42.95 -7.45
CA ILE A 5 -25.38 43.02 -6.04
C ILE A 5 -25.01 41.66 -5.40
N LEU A 6 -24.12 41.66 -4.41
CA LEU A 6 -23.80 40.49 -3.58
C LEU A 6 -24.65 40.51 -2.29
N PRO A 7 -25.23 39.37 -1.85
CA PRO A 7 -25.87 39.29 -0.55
C PRO A 7 -24.87 38.94 0.54
N HIS A 8 -24.84 39.78 1.58
CA HIS A 8 -24.27 39.49 2.89
C HIS A 8 -25.01 38.34 3.57
N GLY A 9 -24.27 37.39 4.15
CA GLY A 9 -24.87 36.27 4.87
C GLY A 9 -23.91 35.53 5.82
N VAL A 10 -23.89 36.01 7.07
CA VAL A 10 -23.81 35.24 8.34
C VAL A 10 -22.57 34.36 8.59
N VAL A 11 -21.74 34.84 9.52
CA VAL A 11 -20.72 34.10 10.27
C VAL A 11 -21.40 33.08 11.20
N LYS A 12 -21.09 31.79 11.03
CA LYS A 12 -21.31 30.76 12.05
C LYS A 12 -19.96 30.30 12.59
N ASN A 13 -19.69 30.65 13.85
CA ASN A 13 -18.62 30.03 14.63
C ASN A 13 -19.03 28.59 14.94
N SER A 14 -18.38 27.63 14.30
CA SER A 14 -18.43 26.22 14.70
C SER A 14 -17.31 25.95 15.69
N GLU A 15 -17.68 25.76 16.95
CA GLU A 15 -16.81 25.18 17.97
C GLU A 15 -16.40 23.76 17.51
N HIS A 16 -15.10 23.56 17.31
CA HIS A 16 -14.54 22.25 17.05
C HIS A 16 -14.49 21.45 18.36
N PRO A 17 -15.04 20.22 18.41
CA PRO A 17 -14.81 19.34 19.54
C PRO A 17 -13.32 18.92 19.56
N VAL A 18 -12.73 18.99 20.75
CA VAL A 18 -11.40 18.47 21.06
C VAL A 18 -11.33 17.01 20.60
N SER A 19 -10.47 16.77 19.61
CA SER A 19 -10.22 15.46 19.00
C SER A 19 -9.85 14.44 20.07
N ALA A 20 -10.67 13.41 20.25
CA ALA A 20 -10.24 12.16 20.85
C ALA A 20 -9.00 11.64 20.07
N ASP A 21 -7.98 11.20 20.79
CA ASP A 21 -6.72 10.75 20.21
C ASP A 21 -6.97 9.53 19.31
N PRO A 22 -6.74 9.60 17.98
CA PRO A 22 -7.14 8.55 17.04
C PRO A 22 -6.21 7.31 17.08
N TRP A 23 -5.43 7.15 18.15
CA TRP A 23 -4.41 6.10 18.30
C TRP A 23 -4.84 4.91 19.14
N CYS A 24 -6.12 4.78 19.53
CA CYS A 24 -6.69 3.50 19.96
C CYS A 24 -6.85 2.58 18.76
N TYR A 25 -5.72 2.14 18.20
CA TYR A 25 -5.70 0.97 17.35
C TYR A 25 -6.07 -0.20 18.25
N GLU A 26 -7.18 -0.89 17.93
CA GLU A 26 -7.50 -2.20 18.49
C GLU A 26 -6.19 -3.01 18.50
N SER A 27 -5.75 -3.37 19.70
CA SER A 27 -4.61 -4.24 19.90
C SER A 27 -4.72 -5.38 18.91
N ILE A 28 -3.73 -5.53 18.04
CA ILE A 28 -3.48 -6.82 17.42
C ILE A 28 -3.26 -7.73 18.62
N ASP A 29 -4.22 -8.60 18.88
CA ASP A 29 -4.23 -9.46 20.05
C ASP A 29 -3.07 -10.45 19.89
N LEU A 30 -1.93 -10.07 20.46
CA LEU A 30 -0.72 -10.90 20.61
C LEU A 30 -0.69 -11.50 22.03
N SER A 31 -1.84 -11.66 22.68
CA SER A 31 -1.93 -12.36 23.96
C SER A 31 -1.70 -13.87 23.73
N GLY A 32 -0.43 -14.23 23.60
CA GLY A 32 0.01 -15.56 23.97
C GLY A 32 -0.22 -15.71 25.48
N GLU A 33 -1.13 -16.60 25.83
CA GLU A 33 -1.47 -17.02 27.19
C GLU A 33 -0.20 -17.44 27.93
N SER A 34 0.31 -16.55 28.79
CA SER A 34 1.44 -16.84 29.67
C SER A 34 0.91 -17.16 31.06
N ASP A 35 0.98 -18.45 31.38
CA ASP A 35 0.68 -19.06 32.67
C ASP A 35 1.49 -18.41 33.80
N SER A 36 0.79 -18.09 34.88
CA SER A 36 1.29 -17.28 35.99
C SER A 36 1.89 -18.16 37.08
N THR A 37 3.22 -18.23 37.14
CA THR A 37 3.94 -18.58 38.38
C THR A 37 4.79 -17.38 38.83
N SER A 38 4.28 -16.71 39.86
CA SER A 38 4.87 -15.54 40.51
C SER A 38 5.98 -15.94 41.48
N GLU A 39 7.23 -15.74 41.09
CA GLU A 39 8.36 -15.60 42.03
C GLU A 39 8.90 -14.17 41.96
N ASN A 40 8.65 -13.41 43.04
CA ASN A 40 9.10 -12.03 43.22
C ASN A 40 10.60 -12.00 43.54
N HIS A 41 11.46 -11.96 42.52
CA HIS A 41 12.84 -11.52 42.66
C HIS A 41 12.94 -10.02 42.37
N SER A 42 13.08 -9.22 43.42
CA SER A 42 13.43 -7.79 43.37
C SER A 42 14.85 -7.61 42.83
N ILE A 43 15.02 -7.65 41.50
CA ILE A 43 16.26 -7.29 40.84
C ILE A 43 16.33 -5.75 40.80
N SER A 44 16.88 -5.15 41.86
CA SER A 44 17.14 -3.69 41.96
C SER A 44 18.39 -3.28 41.18
N GLY A 45 18.51 -3.77 39.95
CA GLY A 45 19.62 -3.51 39.04
C GLY A 45 19.14 -2.93 37.72
N GLY A 46 18.24 -1.95 37.78
CA GLY A 46 17.81 -1.17 36.61
C GLY A 46 18.97 -0.33 36.10
N GLY A 47 19.92 -0.96 35.41
CA GLY A 47 20.96 -0.25 34.69
C GLY A 47 20.29 0.62 33.64
N ASP A 48 20.37 1.93 33.81
CA ASP A 48 19.96 2.90 32.80
C ASP A 48 20.61 2.51 31.48
N LEU A 49 19.79 2.10 30.51
CA LEU A 49 20.24 1.89 29.15
C LEU A 49 20.93 3.19 28.71
N PRO A 50 22.19 3.14 28.25
CA PRO A 50 22.92 4.34 27.87
C PRO A 50 22.11 5.13 26.86
N PHE A 51 22.01 6.44 27.10
CA PHE A 51 21.20 7.34 26.28
C PHE A 51 21.72 7.34 24.84
N VAL A 52 21.01 6.66 23.93
CA VAL A 52 21.33 6.67 22.49
C VAL A 52 20.75 7.93 21.87
N PRO A 53 21.54 8.83 21.26
CA PRO A 53 21.03 10.05 20.62
C PRO A 53 19.94 9.79 19.56
N PHE A 54 19.09 10.78 19.33
CA PHE A 54 17.96 10.68 18.40
C PHE A 54 18.40 10.25 17.00
N GLU A 55 19.49 10.83 16.51
CA GLU A 55 20.03 10.63 15.16
C GLU A 55 20.57 9.21 14.97
N VAL A 56 21.18 8.65 16.02
CA VAL A 56 21.70 7.29 15.99
C VAL A 56 20.55 6.29 15.92
N LEU A 57 19.51 6.49 16.73
CA LEU A 57 18.35 5.61 16.73
C LEU A 57 17.53 5.74 15.44
N ALA A 58 17.43 6.93 14.85
CA ALA A 58 16.85 7.12 13.52
C ALA A 58 17.62 6.35 12.42
N LYS A 59 18.96 6.37 12.47
CA LYS A 59 19.81 5.57 11.56
C LYS A 59 19.60 4.07 11.76
N ILE A 60 19.48 3.61 13.00
CA ILE A 60 19.17 2.21 13.31
C ILE A 60 17.83 1.81 12.70
N PHE A 61 16.79 2.65 12.83
CA PHE A 61 15.48 2.33 12.25
C PHE A 61 15.51 2.27 10.73
N ILE A 62 16.29 3.14 10.08
CA ILE A 62 16.49 3.12 8.62
C ILE A 62 17.24 1.85 8.21
N ALA A 63 18.30 1.47 8.91
CA ALA A 63 19.01 0.22 8.64
C ALA A 63 18.11 -1.01 8.87
N PHE A 64 17.31 -0.99 9.93
CA PHE A 64 16.31 -2.02 10.20
C PHE A 64 15.29 -2.13 9.06
N ARG A 65 14.80 -0.99 8.55
CA ARG A 65 13.94 -0.97 7.36
C ARG A 65 14.61 -1.70 6.20
N ASP A 66 15.83 -1.33 5.85
CA ASP A 66 16.52 -1.91 4.68
C ASP A 66 16.66 -3.44 4.81
N ILE A 67 17.01 -3.93 6.00
CA ILE A 67 17.07 -5.37 6.31
C ILE A 67 15.68 -6.05 6.14
N VAL A 68 14.61 -5.40 6.60
CA VAL A 68 13.24 -5.93 6.49
C VAL A 68 12.76 -5.90 5.03
N LEU A 69 13.16 -4.90 4.24
CA LEU A 69 12.84 -4.81 2.81
C LEU A 69 13.50 -5.92 2.01
N GLU A 70 14.74 -6.30 2.33
CA GLU A 70 15.48 -7.37 1.65
C GLU A 70 14.84 -8.75 1.81
N LYS A 71 14.18 -9.01 2.95
CA LYS A 71 13.63 -10.35 3.28
C LYS A 71 12.32 -10.71 2.58
N SER A 72 11.88 -9.91 1.60
CA SER A 72 10.67 -10.10 0.80
C SER A 72 9.37 -10.08 1.65
N PHE A 73 8.55 -9.04 1.44
CA PHE A 73 7.30 -8.73 2.17
C PHE A 73 7.49 -8.11 3.55
N PRO A 74 8.01 -6.88 3.62
CA PRO A 74 7.90 -6.08 4.82
C PRO A 74 6.42 -5.95 5.20
N SER A 75 6.07 -6.51 6.36
CA SER A 75 4.75 -6.23 6.91
C SER A 75 4.75 -4.77 7.35
N ILE A 76 3.69 -4.05 7.00
CA ILE A 76 3.43 -2.68 7.48
C ILE A 76 3.56 -2.61 9.01
N GLY A 77 3.24 -3.73 9.68
CA GLY A 77 3.35 -3.89 11.12
C GLY A 77 4.76 -3.73 11.70
N ALA A 78 5.82 -4.05 10.95
CA ALA A 78 7.18 -3.97 11.48
C ALA A 78 7.59 -2.54 11.88
N PHE A 79 7.22 -1.55 11.07
CA PHE A 79 7.51 -0.14 11.37
C PHE A 79 6.57 0.45 12.43
N LEU A 80 5.33 -0.04 12.47
CA LEU A 80 4.40 0.33 13.53
C LEU A 80 4.86 -0.24 14.88
N ALA A 81 5.43 -1.44 14.92
CA ALA A 81 5.96 -2.05 16.13
C ALA A 81 7.06 -1.19 16.77
N LEU A 82 7.94 -0.57 15.97
CA LEU A 82 8.93 0.39 16.47
C LEU A 82 8.27 1.54 17.25
N SER A 83 7.11 2.01 16.80
CA SER A 83 6.38 3.10 17.45
C SER A 83 5.65 2.70 18.73
N GLN A 84 5.60 1.40 19.07
CA GLN A 84 4.94 0.86 20.26
C GLN A 84 5.89 0.48 21.39
N VAL A 85 7.22 0.56 21.18
CA VAL A 85 8.19 0.19 22.22
C VAL A 85 8.18 1.18 23.40
N CYS A 86 8.34 2.47 23.12
CA CYS A 86 8.24 3.53 24.12
C CYS A 86 7.96 4.89 23.47
N GLY A 87 7.63 5.91 24.25
CA GLY A 87 7.32 7.26 23.73
C GLY A 87 8.45 7.87 22.90
N ARG A 88 9.71 7.59 23.26
CA ARG A 88 10.89 8.06 22.49
C ARG A 88 10.98 7.41 21.11
N TRP A 89 10.79 6.09 21.03
CA TRP A 89 10.81 5.36 19.75
C TRP A 89 9.64 5.77 18.85
N ARG A 90 8.48 6.04 19.44
CA ARG A 90 7.33 6.63 18.74
C ARG A 90 7.68 7.97 18.12
N ALA A 91 8.25 8.90 18.89
CA ALA A 91 8.68 10.20 18.39
C ALA A 91 9.67 10.05 17.22
N ILE A 92 10.71 9.22 17.37
CA ILE A 92 11.72 8.98 16.34
C ILE A 92 11.08 8.41 15.07
N SER A 93 10.22 7.39 15.21
CA SER A 93 9.52 6.78 14.09
C SER A 93 8.70 7.82 13.32
N HIS A 94 7.96 8.68 14.03
CA HIS A 94 7.11 9.71 13.42
C HIS A 94 7.92 10.81 12.71
N TYR A 95 9.04 11.26 13.30
CA TYR A 95 9.86 12.34 12.73
C TYR A 95 10.82 11.87 11.62
N THR A 96 11.13 10.58 11.55
CA THR A 96 12.02 10.01 10.54
C THR A 96 11.25 9.68 9.26
N ARG A 97 11.01 10.71 8.43
CA ARG A 97 10.20 10.62 7.19
C ARG A 97 10.61 9.47 6.25
N ALA A 98 11.91 9.18 6.17
CA ALA A 98 12.46 8.12 5.32
C ALA A 98 11.92 6.73 5.64
N LEU A 99 11.46 6.47 6.87
CA LEU A 99 10.85 5.19 7.23
C LEU A 99 9.54 4.93 6.48
N TRP A 100 8.86 5.99 6.05
CA TRP A 100 7.52 5.94 5.48
C TRP A 100 7.51 6.05 3.94
N THR A 101 8.68 5.99 3.28
CA THR A 101 8.77 6.13 1.82
C THR A 101 8.53 4.84 1.05
N HIS A 102 8.56 3.69 1.72
CA HIS A 102 8.36 2.39 1.08
C HIS A 102 7.02 1.80 1.50
N LEU A 103 6.10 1.68 0.54
CA LEU A 103 4.73 1.27 0.76
C LEU A 103 4.53 -0.13 0.16
N PHE A 104 4.08 -1.09 0.97
CA PHE A 104 3.82 -2.45 0.53
C PHE A 104 2.38 -2.80 0.76
N PHE A 105 1.70 -3.17 -0.31
CA PHE A 105 0.30 -3.48 -0.26
C PHE A 105 0.03 -4.88 -0.77
N ASN A 106 -0.71 -5.63 0.02
CA ASN A 106 -1.16 -6.96 -0.33
C ASN A 106 -2.67 -7.03 -0.17
N PHE A 107 -3.39 -7.00 -1.29
CA PHE A 107 -4.84 -6.94 -1.34
C PHE A 107 -5.44 -8.29 -1.67
N HIS A 108 -5.79 -8.97 -0.58
CA HIS A 108 -6.49 -10.26 -0.57
C HIS A 108 -7.90 -10.16 0.01
N SER A 109 -8.42 -8.97 0.34
CA SER A 109 -9.84 -8.83 0.73
C SER A 109 -10.34 -7.39 0.71
N LYS A 110 -11.65 -7.20 0.48
CA LYS A 110 -12.32 -5.88 0.47
C LYS A 110 -12.30 -5.21 1.85
N ARG A 111 -12.48 -5.98 2.95
CA ARG A 111 -12.49 -5.43 4.32
C ARG A 111 -11.15 -4.80 4.68
N ARG A 112 -10.04 -5.42 4.26
CA ARG A 112 -8.68 -4.88 4.47
C ARG A 112 -8.45 -3.57 3.73
N TYR A 113 -9.11 -3.34 2.59
CA TYR A 113 -8.93 -2.12 1.81
C TYR A 113 -9.27 -0.84 2.58
N ALA A 114 -10.44 -0.76 3.24
CA ALA A 114 -10.85 0.48 3.92
C ALA A 114 -9.90 0.86 5.07
N ARG A 115 -9.43 -0.14 5.84
CA ARG A 115 -8.42 0.06 6.90
C ARG A 115 -7.08 0.46 6.30
N LEU A 116 -6.65 -0.25 5.25
CA LEU A 116 -5.38 0.00 4.59
C LEU A 116 -5.35 1.40 3.97
N ARG A 117 -6.43 1.87 3.35
CA ARG A 117 -6.53 3.23 2.81
C ARG A 117 -6.20 4.30 3.87
N LYS A 118 -6.80 4.23 5.05
CA LYS A 118 -6.51 5.19 6.14
C LYS A 118 -5.05 5.14 6.59
N LEU A 119 -4.50 3.93 6.74
CA LEU A 119 -3.08 3.74 7.08
C LEU A 119 -2.17 4.35 6.01
N VAL A 120 -2.52 4.15 4.74
CA VAL A 120 -1.78 4.66 3.60
C VAL A 120 -1.76 6.18 3.55
N GLU A 121 -2.92 6.82 3.74
CA GLU A 121 -3.02 8.28 3.81
C GLU A 121 -2.11 8.82 4.93
N GLN A 122 -2.09 8.17 6.09
CA GLN A 122 -1.18 8.53 7.19
C GLN A 122 0.29 8.34 6.82
N TRP A 123 0.64 7.28 6.10
CA TRP A 123 2.01 6.98 5.71
C TRP A 123 2.53 7.97 4.65
N VAL A 124 1.69 8.29 3.67
CA VAL A 124 1.96 9.33 2.67
C VAL A 124 2.11 10.70 3.33
N ALA A 125 1.30 11.00 4.36
CA ALA A 125 1.46 12.23 5.13
C ALA A 125 2.80 12.26 5.90
N ARG A 126 3.18 11.14 6.54
CA ARG A 126 4.44 11.04 7.31
C ARG A 126 5.70 11.11 6.45
N SER A 127 5.65 10.59 5.22
CA SER A 127 6.77 10.71 4.27
C SER A 127 7.00 12.15 3.77
N GLY A 128 6.03 13.05 3.96
CA GLY A 128 6.14 14.46 3.61
C GLY A 128 6.22 14.67 2.10
N THR A 129 7.33 15.21 1.61
CA THR A 129 7.56 15.46 0.17
C THR A 129 8.54 14.47 -0.45
N LEU A 130 9.01 13.47 0.32
CA LEU A 130 9.94 12.47 -0.19
C LEU A 130 9.29 11.62 -1.28
N GLY A 131 10.12 11.14 -2.21
CA GLY A 131 9.67 10.19 -3.23
C GLY A 131 9.25 8.85 -2.62
N LEU A 132 8.31 8.18 -3.27
CA LEU A 132 7.70 6.94 -2.80
C LEU A 132 8.17 5.75 -3.64
N SER A 133 8.44 4.63 -2.97
CA SER A 133 8.59 3.31 -3.56
C SER A 133 7.34 2.50 -3.20
N VAL A 134 6.54 2.14 -4.20
CA VAL A 134 5.22 1.52 -4.00
C VAL A 134 5.22 0.12 -4.59
N HIS A 135 4.92 -0.88 -3.77
CA HIS A 135 4.82 -2.28 -4.15
C HIS A 135 3.40 -2.76 -3.89
N ILE A 136 2.69 -3.14 -4.94
CA ILE A 136 1.31 -3.58 -4.87
C ILE A 136 1.23 -5.02 -5.36
N ARG A 137 0.56 -5.84 -4.59
CA ARG A 137 0.12 -7.18 -4.98
C ARG A 137 -1.38 -7.24 -4.78
N SER A 138 -2.09 -7.65 -5.82
CA SER A 138 -3.50 -7.99 -5.71
C SER A 138 -3.82 -9.08 -6.70
N CYS A 139 -4.44 -10.15 -6.23
CA CYS A 139 -5.07 -11.17 -7.06
C CYS A 139 -6.58 -10.92 -7.21
N TYR A 140 -7.09 -9.76 -6.77
CA TYR A 140 -8.52 -9.50 -6.78
C TYR A 140 -9.01 -9.29 -8.23
N PRO A 141 -9.98 -10.05 -8.75
CA PRO A 141 -10.32 -10.03 -10.18
C PRO A 141 -11.21 -8.84 -10.61
N ARG A 142 -11.48 -7.86 -9.75
CA ARG A 142 -12.38 -6.76 -10.11
C ARG A 142 -11.70 -5.76 -11.05
N PRO A 143 -12.43 -5.20 -12.03
CA PRO A 143 -11.86 -4.24 -12.97
C PRO A 143 -11.39 -2.95 -12.27
N HIS A 144 -12.11 -2.54 -11.22
CA HIS A 144 -11.74 -1.37 -10.43
C HIS A 144 -10.85 -1.78 -9.26
N ASN A 145 -9.56 -1.44 -9.36
CA ASN A 145 -8.63 -1.58 -8.26
C ASN A 145 -8.42 -0.20 -7.60
N PRO A 146 -9.02 0.06 -6.42
CA PRO A 146 -8.96 1.37 -5.77
C PRO A 146 -7.56 1.74 -5.21
N VAL A 147 -6.58 0.88 -5.47
CA VAL A 147 -5.15 1.06 -5.18
C VAL A 147 -4.46 1.69 -6.37
N ILE A 148 -4.90 1.38 -7.59
CA ILE A 148 -4.46 2.09 -8.78
C ILE A 148 -4.87 3.56 -8.69
N ASP A 149 -6.08 3.85 -8.19
CA ASP A 149 -6.49 5.23 -7.90
C ASP A 149 -5.52 5.93 -6.93
N PHE A 150 -5.06 5.20 -5.90
CA PHE A 150 -4.06 5.71 -4.96
C PHE A 150 -2.72 5.98 -5.66
N VAL A 151 -2.24 5.05 -6.48
CA VAL A 151 -1.00 5.21 -7.26
C VAL A 151 -1.10 6.45 -8.14
N LEU A 152 -2.22 6.61 -8.85
CA LEU A 152 -2.46 7.75 -9.73
C LEU A 152 -2.56 9.06 -8.95
N ALA A 153 -3.24 9.07 -7.80
CA ALA A 153 -3.36 10.25 -6.94
C ALA A 153 -2.01 10.75 -6.38
N HIS A 154 -1.01 9.86 -6.30
CA HIS A 154 0.33 10.20 -5.81
C HIS A 154 1.43 10.03 -6.86
N ALA A 155 1.07 9.89 -8.14
CA ALA A 155 1.99 9.56 -9.22
C ALA A 155 3.19 10.52 -9.32
N PHE A 156 2.97 11.80 -9.03
CA PHE A 156 4.02 12.83 -9.00
C PHE A 156 5.14 12.61 -7.98
N ARG A 157 4.92 11.73 -6.98
CA ARG A 157 5.91 11.38 -5.95
C ARG A 157 6.54 10.02 -6.16
N ILE A 158 5.97 9.17 -7.01
CA ILE A 158 6.41 7.78 -7.14
C ILE A 158 7.73 7.74 -7.91
N ARG A 159 8.75 7.14 -7.28
CA ARG A 159 10.07 6.89 -7.85
C ARG A 159 10.25 5.45 -8.27
N GLU A 160 9.69 4.53 -7.51
CA GLU A 160 9.73 3.10 -7.82
C GLU A 160 8.32 2.53 -7.71
N LEU A 161 7.92 1.75 -8.71
CA LEU A 161 6.59 1.14 -8.74
C LEU A 161 6.71 -0.34 -9.08
N SER A 162 6.20 -1.20 -8.23
CA SER A 162 6.10 -2.63 -8.49
C SER A 162 4.64 -3.04 -8.40
N LEU A 163 4.07 -3.53 -9.50
CA LEU A 163 2.67 -3.94 -9.59
C LEU A 163 2.60 -5.42 -9.94
N ARG A 164 1.99 -6.22 -9.07
CA ARG A 164 1.61 -7.60 -9.35
C ARG A 164 0.08 -7.70 -9.38
N LEU A 165 -0.51 -7.61 -10.57
CA LEU A 165 -1.94 -7.41 -10.78
C LEU A 165 -2.45 -8.17 -12.02
N PRO A 166 -3.75 -8.51 -12.11
CA PRO A 166 -4.36 -8.93 -13.37
C PRO A 166 -4.23 -7.84 -14.44
N GLY A 167 -3.99 -8.24 -15.70
CA GLY A 167 -3.73 -7.29 -16.80
C GLY A 167 -4.80 -6.21 -16.98
N ALA A 168 -6.08 -6.56 -16.77
CA ALA A 168 -7.19 -5.61 -16.88
C ALA A 168 -7.07 -4.42 -15.90
N GLN A 169 -6.47 -4.64 -14.72
CA GLN A 169 -6.27 -3.60 -13.71
C GLN A 169 -5.08 -2.68 -14.00
N LEU A 170 -4.18 -3.08 -14.91
CA LEU A 170 -3.07 -2.24 -15.32
C LEU A 170 -3.52 -1.16 -16.32
N ARG A 171 -4.67 -1.33 -16.98
CA ARG A 171 -5.15 -0.38 -18.01
C ARG A 171 -5.17 1.08 -17.57
N PRO A 172 -5.74 1.48 -16.41
CA PRO A 172 -5.74 2.88 -15.99
C PRO A 172 -4.34 3.46 -15.79
N PHE A 173 -3.39 2.61 -15.41
CA PHE A 173 -1.98 2.98 -15.32
C PHE A 173 -1.35 3.12 -16.71
N LEU A 174 -1.58 2.15 -17.61
CA LEU A 174 -1.03 2.13 -18.97
C LEU A 174 -1.57 3.27 -19.86
N GLN A 175 -2.81 3.68 -19.62
CA GLN A 175 -3.53 4.74 -20.35
C GLN A 175 -3.46 6.10 -19.64
N SER A 176 -2.63 6.23 -18.60
CA SER A 176 -2.46 7.50 -17.91
C SER A 176 -1.90 8.57 -18.86
N PRO A 177 -2.29 9.86 -18.71
CA PRO A 177 -1.78 10.91 -19.58
C PRO A 177 -0.25 11.06 -19.52
N PRO A 178 0.38 11.59 -20.60
CA PRO A 178 1.77 12.02 -20.59
C PRO A 178 2.17 12.78 -19.33
N ARG A 179 3.36 12.47 -18.80
CA ARG A 179 3.97 13.08 -17.60
C ARG A 179 3.22 12.85 -16.29
N THR A 180 2.35 11.85 -16.20
CA THR A 180 1.72 11.47 -14.92
C THR A 180 2.75 11.04 -13.87
N PHE A 181 3.88 10.46 -14.29
CA PHE A 181 4.92 9.88 -13.42
C PHE A 181 6.28 10.59 -13.57
N PRO A 182 6.39 11.90 -13.25
CA PRO A 182 7.58 12.71 -13.51
C PRO A 182 8.84 12.25 -12.76
N LEU A 183 8.68 11.55 -11.63
CA LEU A 183 9.78 11.08 -10.79
C LEU A 183 10.05 9.56 -10.92
N LEU A 184 9.28 8.84 -11.73
CA LEU A 184 9.39 7.38 -11.81
C LEU A 184 10.71 6.99 -12.47
N GLU A 185 11.52 6.26 -11.73
CA GLU A 185 12.87 5.80 -12.09
C GLU A 185 12.88 4.30 -12.35
N LYS A 186 12.06 3.52 -11.63
CA LYS A 186 11.98 2.07 -11.78
C LYS A 186 10.54 1.60 -11.82
N ILE A 187 10.24 0.68 -12.72
CA ILE A 187 8.96 0.01 -12.78
C ILE A 187 9.16 -1.50 -12.93
N ASN A 188 8.41 -2.28 -12.15
CA ASN A 188 8.31 -3.72 -12.27
C ASN A 188 6.84 -4.11 -12.40
N LEU A 189 6.46 -4.71 -13.51
CA LEU A 189 5.11 -5.19 -13.78
C LEU A 189 5.12 -6.72 -13.79
N ASP A 190 4.40 -7.35 -12.86
CA ASP A 190 4.15 -8.79 -12.83
C ASP A 190 2.66 -9.04 -13.14
N ILE A 191 2.39 -9.54 -14.35
CA ILE A 191 1.02 -9.75 -14.81
C ILE A 191 0.54 -11.12 -14.36
N ILE A 192 -0.47 -11.15 -13.49
CA ILE A 192 -1.08 -12.39 -12.99
C ILE A 192 -2.09 -12.91 -14.03
N PRO A 193 -2.03 -14.20 -14.43
CA PRO A 193 -3.07 -14.81 -15.26
C PRO A 193 -4.41 -14.88 -14.55
N LYS A 194 -5.50 -14.80 -15.35
CA LYS A 194 -6.87 -14.92 -14.85
C LYS A 194 -7.10 -16.23 -14.08
N SER A 195 -6.53 -17.34 -14.54
CA SER A 195 -6.67 -18.66 -13.91
C SER A 195 -6.10 -18.72 -12.49
N GLU A 196 -5.02 -18.00 -12.21
CA GLU A 196 -4.44 -17.93 -10.86
C GLU A 196 -5.24 -17.00 -9.94
N ALA A 197 -5.79 -15.91 -10.48
CA ALA A 197 -6.63 -14.98 -9.72
C ALA A 197 -7.94 -15.64 -9.24
N GLU A 198 -8.43 -16.65 -9.96
CA GLU A 198 -9.66 -17.36 -9.65
C GLU A 198 -9.47 -18.53 -8.66
N TYR A 199 -8.26 -19.11 -8.59
CA TYR A 199 -7.99 -20.32 -7.81
C TYR A 199 -7.14 -20.11 -6.54
N ASP A 200 -6.87 -18.89 -6.08
CA ASP A 200 -6.05 -18.73 -4.87
C ASP A 200 -6.78 -19.31 -3.63
N PRO A 201 -6.33 -20.47 -3.08
CA PRO A 201 -7.05 -21.14 -2.00
C PRO A 201 -6.92 -20.38 -0.67
N SER A 202 -6.07 -19.34 -0.59
CA SER A 202 -5.95 -18.47 0.58
C SER A 202 -7.09 -17.47 0.73
N TRP A 203 -7.98 -17.33 -0.27
CA TRP A 203 -9.28 -16.66 -0.12
C TRP A 203 -10.26 -17.46 0.73
N GLY A 204 -9.95 -18.71 1.04
CA GLY A 204 -10.51 -19.43 2.18
C GLY A 204 -9.99 -18.82 3.47
N GLU A 205 -10.47 -17.62 3.82
CA GLU A 205 -10.46 -17.17 5.22
C GLU A 205 -11.00 -18.33 6.05
N SER A 206 -10.16 -18.84 6.94
CA SER A 206 -10.45 -19.68 8.10
C SER A 206 -11.78 -20.44 8.03
N ARG A 207 -11.66 -21.75 7.89
CA ARG A 207 -12.74 -22.74 7.81
C ARG A 207 -13.57 -22.88 9.10
N ASP A 208 -13.45 -21.93 10.02
CA ASP A 208 -14.17 -21.92 11.28
C ASP A 208 -15.12 -20.71 11.28
N GLU A 209 -16.41 -21.03 11.08
CA GLU A 209 -17.58 -20.17 11.21
C GLU A 209 -17.95 -19.31 9.96
N TYR A 210 -19.11 -19.62 9.35
CA TYR A 210 -19.86 -18.83 8.35
C TYR A 210 -19.68 -19.09 6.84
N PHE A 211 -19.17 -20.23 6.40
CA PHE A 211 -19.20 -20.61 4.97
C PHE A 211 -20.16 -21.79 4.67
N HIS A 212 -21.46 -21.57 4.89
CA HIS A 212 -22.52 -22.48 4.38
C HIS A 212 -23.71 -21.77 3.72
N GLY A 213 -23.64 -20.47 3.46
CA GLY A 213 -24.70 -19.79 2.71
C GLY A 213 -24.19 -18.52 2.04
N LEU A 214 -24.47 -18.38 0.74
CA LEU A 214 -24.21 -17.20 -0.10
C LEU A 214 -22.84 -17.12 -0.79
N PHE A 215 -22.45 -18.19 -1.48
CA PHE A 215 -21.97 -18.02 -2.86
C PHE A 215 -22.96 -18.69 -3.80
N GLU A 216 -24.17 -18.11 -3.90
CA GLU A 216 -24.83 -18.10 -5.20
C GLU A 216 -23.91 -17.26 -6.09
N TYR A 217 -22.97 -17.92 -6.74
CA TYR A 217 -22.45 -17.44 -8.01
C TYR A 217 -23.68 -17.18 -8.86
N GLY A 218 -24.03 -15.91 -9.05
CA GLY A 218 -25.09 -15.53 -9.97
C GLY A 218 -24.80 -16.24 -11.30
N PRO A 219 -25.72 -17.06 -11.82
CA PRO A 219 -25.52 -17.75 -13.09
C PRO A 219 -25.53 -16.69 -14.19
N GLY A 220 -24.35 -16.24 -14.60
CA GLY A 220 -24.27 -15.15 -15.58
C GLY A 220 -22.88 -14.68 -15.99
N TYR A 221 -21.80 -15.10 -15.32
CA TYR A 221 -20.45 -14.83 -15.83
C TYR A 221 -20.01 -16.00 -16.73
N SER A 222 -20.50 -16.03 -17.98
CA SER A 222 -19.97 -16.96 -18.99
C SER A 222 -18.54 -16.54 -19.34
N GLY A 223 -17.59 -17.44 -19.09
CA GLY A 223 -16.16 -17.19 -19.20
C GLY A 223 -15.59 -16.92 -20.60
N SER A 224 -16.41 -16.60 -21.60
CA SER A 224 -16.00 -16.45 -23.01
C SER A 224 -15.69 -15.02 -23.47
N ASP A 225 -16.15 -14.00 -22.75
CA ASP A 225 -16.22 -12.63 -23.32
C ASP A 225 -15.10 -11.70 -22.82
N PHE A 226 -13.94 -12.25 -22.43
CA PHE A 226 -12.78 -11.43 -22.13
C PHE A 226 -11.79 -11.47 -23.29
N ASP A 227 -11.97 -10.46 -24.13
CA ASP A 227 -11.04 -10.01 -25.16
C ASP A 227 -9.67 -9.72 -24.53
N ASP A 228 -8.70 -10.60 -24.77
CA ASP A 228 -7.29 -10.44 -24.40
C ASP A 228 -6.61 -9.25 -25.12
N GLY A 229 -7.37 -8.47 -25.90
CA GLY A 229 -7.01 -7.19 -26.51
C GLY A 229 -6.64 -6.07 -25.53
N ILE A 230 -6.17 -6.37 -24.31
CA ILE A 230 -5.56 -5.40 -23.37
C ILE A 230 -4.41 -4.62 -24.03
N LEU A 231 -3.79 -5.17 -25.09
CA LEU A 231 -2.74 -4.53 -25.87
C LEU A 231 -3.08 -4.44 -27.37
N SER A 232 -4.37 -4.36 -27.72
CA SER A 232 -4.79 -4.15 -29.11
C SER A 232 -4.36 -2.75 -29.58
N ASP A 233 -3.22 -2.65 -30.27
CA ASP A 233 -2.63 -1.51 -31.02
C ASP A 233 -2.53 -0.12 -30.35
N ASP A 234 -3.13 0.07 -29.18
CA ASP A 234 -3.01 1.29 -28.40
C ASP A 234 -1.61 1.35 -27.80
N LYS A 235 -0.80 2.27 -28.36
CA LYS A 235 0.57 2.56 -27.92
C LYS A 235 0.65 2.63 -26.41
N VAL A 236 1.56 1.85 -25.82
CA VAL A 236 1.82 1.90 -24.39
C VAL A 236 2.45 3.27 -24.04
N THR A 237 1.61 4.19 -23.58
CA THR A 237 2.03 5.57 -23.26
C THR A 237 2.91 5.68 -22.02
N VAL A 238 3.07 4.60 -21.24
CA VAL A 238 3.82 4.62 -19.97
C VAL A 238 5.25 5.12 -20.14
N LEU A 239 5.91 4.81 -21.26
CA LEU A 239 7.27 5.28 -21.53
C LEU A 239 7.32 6.81 -21.71
N GLU A 240 6.29 7.40 -22.31
CA GLU A 240 6.14 8.85 -22.42
C GLU A 240 5.77 9.50 -21.06
N ASN A 241 5.21 8.70 -20.14
CA ASN A 241 4.74 9.18 -18.84
C ASN A 241 5.84 9.35 -17.80
N ALA A 242 7.00 8.72 -18.02
CA ALA A 242 8.09 8.63 -17.05
C ALA A 242 9.45 9.05 -17.65
N PRO A 243 9.73 10.37 -17.77
CA PRO A 243 10.95 10.87 -18.40
C PRO A 243 12.24 10.50 -17.65
N ARG A 244 12.12 9.99 -16.42
CA ARG A 244 13.25 9.56 -15.59
C ARG A 244 13.39 8.04 -15.51
N LEU A 245 12.62 7.29 -16.30
CA LEU A 245 12.62 5.83 -16.21
C LEU A 245 13.99 5.28 -16.64
N ARG A 246 14.60 4.49 -15.75
CA ARG A 246 15.92 3.85 -15.94
C ARG A 246 15.84 2.34 -15.96
N SER A 247 14.78 1.78 -15.39
CA SER A 247 14.58 0.34 -15.27
C SER A 247 13.11 0.01 -15.49
N LEU A 248 12.87 -0.87 -16.45
CA LEU A 248 11.57 -1.46 -16.76
C LEU A 248 11.76 -2.97 -16.74
N THR A 249 11.07 -3.63 -15.82
CA THR A 249 10.96 -5.08 -15.79
C THR A 249 9.51 -5.46 -16.00
N ILE A 250 9.27 -6.40 -16.91
CA ILE A 250 7.96 -6.96 -17.16
C ILE A 250 8.10 -8.46 -17.04
N GLU A 251 7.50 -9.00 -16.00
CA GLU A 251 7.37 -10.43 -15.74
C GLU A 251 5.93 -10.81 -16.11
N ALA A 252 5.78 -11.78 -17.00
CA ALA A 252 4.51 -12.47 -17.12
C ALA A 252 4.72 -13.83 -16.48
N SER A 253 3.91 -14.16 -15.48
CA SER A 253 3.93 -15.48 -14.86
C SER A 253 3.37 -16.58 -15.81
N CYS A 254 3.33 -16.33 -17.14
CA CYS A 254 2.71 -17.18 -18.16
C CYS A 254 3.70 -17.55 -19.27
N THR A 255 3.54 -18.76 -19.79
CA THR A 255 4.36 -19.35 -20.87
C THR A 255 4.13 -18.75 -22.26
N ASN A 256 3.23 -17.76 -22.43
CA ASN A 256 2.97 -17.06 -23.71
C ASN A 256 3.40 -15.59 -23.61
N LEU A 257 4.71 -15.35 -23.51
CA LEU A 257 5.31 -14.00 -23.46
C LEU A 257 5.35 -13.30 -24.83
N ASP A 258 5.21 -14.04 -25.92
CA ASP A 258 5.53 -13.56 -27.27
C ASP A 258 4.64 -12.38 -27.72
N SER A 259 3.39 -12.30 -27.25
CA SER A 259 2.48 -11.20 -27.63
C SER A 259 2.68 -9.92 -26.81
N LEU A 260 3.32 -9.99 -25.64
CA LEU A 260 3.45 -8.85 -24.72
C LEU A 260 4.73 -8.04 -25.00
N ALA A 261 5.84 -8.71 -25.30
CA ALA A 261 7.12 -8.05 -25.59
C ALA A 261 7.06 -7.17 -26.85
N LEU A 262 6.26 -7.56 -27.85
CA LEU A 262 6.13 -6.87 -29.13
C LEU A 262 5.47 -5.49 -29.06
N HIS A 263 4.70 -5.18 -28.02
CA HIS A 263 3.96 -3.91 -27.91
C HIS A 263 4.62 -2.86 -27.00
N LEU A 264 5.72 -3.22 -26.34
CA LEU A 264 6.39 -2.39 -25.34
C LEU A 264 7.77 -1.86 -25.77
N THR A 265 8.31 -2.37 -26.88
CA THR A 265 9.50 -1.83 -27.57
C THR A 265 9.10 -0.98 -28.76
#